data_AF-A0A192UPE3-F1
#
_entry.id   AF-A0A192UPE3-F1
#
_cell.length_a   1.000
_cell.length_b   1.000
_cell.length_c   1.000
_cell.angle_alpha   90.00
_cell.angle_beta   90.00
_cell.angle_gamma   90.00
#
_symmetry.space_group_name_H-M   'P 1'
#
loop_
_entity.id
_entity.type
_entity.pdbx_description
1 polymer ?
#
loop_
_entity_poly.entity_id
_entity_poly.type
_entity_poly.pdbx_seq_one_letter_code
_entity_poly.pdbx_strand_id
1 'polypeptide(L)'
;MKQRMDYKVKSLCIENLMNRNIFTFSGGEKQMLSIASAYAMGSDIFVLDEPTANLDSFATEQLAIMIDRLKKKAKPLLYVSIGFIFKRFSR
;
A
#
# COMPACT_ATOMS: atom_id res chain seq x y z
N MET A 1 -9.98 -19.47 -1.77
CA MET A 1 -9.04 -18.51 -1.13
C MET A 1 -8.41 -17.54 -2.13
N LYS A 2 -7.80 -17.99 -3.25
CA LYS A 2 -7.22 -17.10 -4.29
C LYS A 2 -8.17 -15.98 -4.78
N GLN A 3 -9.41 -16.31 -5.12
CA GLN A 3 -10.39 -15.31 -5.61
C GLN A 3 -10.71 -14.19 -4.60
N ARG A 4 -10.64 -14.47 -3.28
CA ARG A 4 -10.84 -13.45 -2.24
C ARG A 4 -9.62 -12.53 -2.10
N MET A 5 -8.44 -13.08 -2.36
CA MET A 5 -7.19 -12.33 -2.41
C MET A 5 -7.22 -11.35 -3.59
N ASP A 6 -7.59 -11.86 -4.77
CA ASP A 6 -7.53 -11.12 -6.02
C ASP A 6 -8.45 -9.88 -6.03
N TYR A 7 -9.68 -9.95 -5.49
CA TYR A 7 -10.57 -8.77 -5.49
C TYR A 7 -10.07 -7.65 -4.57
N LYS A 8 -9.50 -8.00 -3.40
CA LYS A 8 -8.96 -7.01 -2.45
C LYS A 8 -7.71 -6.35 -3.02
N VAL A 9 -6.85 -7.16 -3.63
CA VAL A 9 -5.60 -6.72 -4.26
C VAL A 9 -5.84 -5.81 -5.46
N LYS A 10 -6.76 -6.18 -6.37
CA LYS A 10 -7.17 -5.33 -7.50
C LYS A 10 -7.62 -3.95 -7.04
N SER A 11 -8.32 -3.89 -5.90
CA SER A 11 -8.84 -2.62 -5.36
C SER A 11 -7.75 -1.63 -4.91
N LEU A 12 -6.50 -2.09 -4.76
CA LEU A 12 -5.34 -1.27 -4.39
C LEU A 12 -4.47 -0.84 -5.59
N CYS A 13 -4.87 -1.14 -6.84
CA CYS A 13 -4.12 -0.81 -8.07
C CYS A 13 -2.73 -1.43 -8.20
N ILE A 14 -2.42 -2.52 -7.48
CA ILE A 14 -1.14 -3.23 -7.63
C ILE A 14 -1.18 -4.34 -8.71
N GLU A 15 -2.14 -4.27 -9.64
CA GLU A 15 -2.32 -5.26 -10.71
C GLU A 15 -1.08 -5.38 -11.59
N ASN A 16 -0.40 -4.26 -11.83
CA ASN A 16 0.84 -4.19 -12.62
C ASN A 16 2.03 -4.91 -11.94
N LEU A 17 1.91 -5.20 -10.63
CA LEU A 17 2.91 -5.96 -9.88
C LEU A 17 2.59 -7.46 -9.86
N MET A 18 1.32 -7.86 -9.99
CA MET A 18 0.90 -9.27 -9.88
C MET A 18 1.50 -10.19 -10.97
N ASN A 19 1.87 -9.64 -12.13
CA ASN A 19 2.42 -10.40 -13.26
C ASN A 19 3.93 -10.19 -13.48
N ARG A 20 4.62 -9.48 -12.58
CA ARG A 20 6.06 -9.24 -12.68
C ARG A 20 6.83 -10.15 -11.73
N ASN A 21 8.08 -10.46 -12.08
CA ASN A 21 8.95 -11.26 -11.24
C ASN A 21 9.31 -10.47 -9.97
N ILE A 22 8.97 -11.01 -8.80
CA ILE A 22 9.25 -10.41 -7.48
C ILE A 22 10.73 -10.06 -7.24
N PHE A 23 11.66 -10.73 -7.93
CA PHE A 23 13.10 -10.47 -7.82
C PHE A 23 13.53 -9.19 -8.56
N THR A 24 12.71 -8.68 -9.50
CA THR A 24 13.00 -7.44 -10.24
C THR A 24 12.35 -6.21 -9.61
N PHE A 25 11.73 -6.38 -8.44
CA PHE A 25 10.99 -5.30 -7.79
C PHE A 25 11.94 -4.32 -7.10
N SER A 26 11.67 -3.03 -7.29
CA SER A 26 12.28 -1.98 -6.47
C SER A 26 11.89 -2.14 -5.00
N GLY A 27 12.62 -1.47 -4.09
CA GLY A 27 12.27 -1.45 -2.66
C GLY A 27 10.81 -1.04 -2.43
N GLY A 28 10.33 -0.04 -3.18
CA GLY A 28 8.94 0.43 -3.12
C GLY A 28 7.92 -0.56 -3.64
N GLU A 29 8.23 -1.28 -4.72
CA GLU A 29 7.34 -2.31 -5.24
C GLU A 29 7.18 -3.47 -4.25
N LYS A 30 8.26 -3.87 -3.56
CA LYS A 30 8.20 -4.88 -2.49
C LYS A 30 7.35 -4.41 -1.31
N GLN A 31 7.46 -3.13 -0.97
CA GLN A 31 6.69 -2.54 0.13
C GLN A 31 5.20 -2.45 -0.19
N MET A 32 4.85 -2.01 -1.39
CA MET A 32 3.46 -2.02 -1.86
C MET A 32 2.87 -3.43 -1.87
N LEU A 33 3.64 -4.42 -2.34
CA LEU A 33 3.22 -5.82 -2.33
C LEU A 33 2.97 -6.35 -0.91
N SER A 34 3.85 -6.00 0.05
CA SER A 34 3.70 -6.39 1.46
C SER A 34 2.38 -5.86 2.05
N ILE A 35 2.10 -4.56 1.87
CA ILE A 35 0.88 -3.94 2.41
C ILE A 35 -0.37 -4.54 1.74
N ALA A 36 -0.34 -4.73 0.42
CA ALA A 36 -1.46 -5.31 -0.30
C ALA A 36 -1.72 -6.77 0.07
N SER A 37 -0.66 -7.54 0.36
CA SER A 37 -0.78 -8.92 0.88
C SER A 37 -1.43 -8.94 2.26
N ALA A 38 -0.99 -8.07 3.17
CA ALA A 38 -1.59 -7.94 4.50
C ALA A 38 -3.08 -7.56 4.42
N TYR A 39 -3.46 -6.65 3.52
CA TYR A 39 -4.86 -6.31 3.27
C TYR A 39 -5.67 -7.47 2.69
N ALA A 40 -5.09 -8.21 1.75
CA ALA A 40 -5.74 -9.37 1.14
C ALA A 40 -6.03 -10.48 2.17
N MET A 41 -5.11 -10.67 3.12
CA MET A 41 -5.28 -11.58 4.26
C MET A 41 -6.38 -11.14 5.23
N GLY A 42 -6.92 -9.93 5.09
CA GLY A 42 -7.99 -9.41 5.94
C GLY A 42 -7.51 -8.67 7.16
N SER A 43 -6.29 -8.10 7.12
CA SER A 43 -5.82 -7.21 8.18
C SER A 43 -6.72 -5.97 8.25
N ASP A 44 -7.28 -5.73 9.43
CA ASP A 44 -8.13 -4.57 9.74
C ASP A 44 -7.32 -3.38 10.28
N ILE A 45 -6.08 -3.63 10.71
CA ILE A 45 -5.19 -2.66 11.35
C ILE A 45 -3.85 -2.68 10.62
N PHE A 46 -3.32 -1.50 10.33
CA PHE A 46 -2.03 -1.33 9.67
C PHE A 46 -1.17 -0.37 10.49
N VAL A 47 0.06 -0.81 10.78
CA VAL A 47 1.09 0.00 11.41
C VAL A 47 2.22 0.09 10.40
N LEU A 48 2.45 1.30 9.90
CA LEU A 48 3.48 1.61 8.94
C LEU A 48 4.51 2.53 9.60
N ASP A 49 5.70 2.02 9.83
CA ASP A 49 6.82 2.80 10.32
C ASP A 49 7.67 3.27 9.15
N GLU A 50 7.81 4.59 8.99
CA GLU A 50 8.61 5.23 7.93
C GLU A 50 8.36 4.62 6.53
N PRO A 51 7.10 4.50 6.06
CA PRO A 51 6.84 3.68 4.88
C PRO A 51 7.35 4.29 3.58
N THR A 52 7.78 5.55 3.59
CA THR A 52 8.39 6.20 2.42
C THR A 52 9.92 6.15 2.45
N ALA A 53 10.53 5.52 3.46
CA ALA A 53 11.98 5.43 3.57
C ALA A 53 12.58 4.68 2.38
N ASN A 54 13.65 5.24 1.80
CA ASN A 54 14.35 4.67 0.64
C ASN A 54 13.48 4.47 -0.61
N LEU A 55 12.35 5.17 -0.72
CA LEU A 55 11.55 5.21 -1.93
C LEU A 55 11.95 6.39 -2.82
N ASP A 56 11.98 6.16 -4.12
CA ASP A 56 12.04 7.26 -5.08
C ASP A 56 10.71 8.03 -5.11
N SER A 57 10.69 9.19 -5.77
CA SER A 57 9.51 10.06 -5.84
C SER A 57 8.30 9.36 -6.47
N PHE A 58 8.52 8.48 -7.45
CA PHE A 58 7.45 7.77 -8.14
C PHE A 58 6.82 6.68 -7.24
N ALA A 59 7.65 5.89 -6.57
CA ALA A 59 7.22 4.88 -5.61
C ALA A 59 6.52 5.52 -4.40
N THR A 60 6.99 6.68 -3.94
CA THR A 60 6.36 7.46 -2.87
C THR A 60 4.95 7.90 -3.25
N GLU A 61 4.75 8.41 -4.46
CA GLU A 61 3.43 8.80 -4.97
C GLU A 61 2.47 7.60 -5.05
N GLN A 62 2.94 6.47 -5.60
CA GLN A 62 2.13 5.25 -5.67
C GLN A 62 1.73 4.73 -4.28
N LEU A 63 2.67 4.74 -3.33
CA LEU A 63 2.39 4.37 -1.94
C LEU A 63 1.35 5.30 -1.30
N ALA A 64 1.44 6.61 -1.53
CA ALA A 64 0.47 7.58 -1.01
C ALA A 64 -0.95 7.31 -1.53
N ILE A 65 -1.09 7.03 -2.84
CA ILE A 65 -2.37 6.65 -3.46
C ILE A 65 -2.91 5.35 -2.86
N MET A 66 -2.05 4.35 -2.64
CA MET A 66 -2.44 3.08 -2.04
C MET A 66 -2.91 3.27 -0.59
N ILE A 67 -2.21 4.09 0.21
CA ILE A 67 -2.59 4.44 1.58
C ILE A 67 -3.94 5.17 1.62
N ASP A 68 -4.19 6.13 0.72
CA ASP A 68 -5.49 6.82 0.64
C ASP A 68 -6.65 5.83 0.39
N ARG A 69 -6.43 4.87 -0.51
CA ARG A 69 -7.43 3.82 -0.79
C ARG A 69 -7.61 2.85 0.38
N LEU A 70 -6.52 2.50 1.06
CA LEU A 70 -6.57 1.71 2.29
C LEU A 70 -7.38 2.43 3.36
N LYS A 71 -7.16 3.73 3.59
CA LYS A 71 -7.96 4.53 4.54
C LYS A 71 -9.46 4.50 4.23
N LYS A 72 -9.83 4.55 2.96
CA LYS A 72 -11.24 4.52 2.52
C LYS A 72 -11.90 3.13 2.66
N LYS A 73 -11.11 2.05 2.70
CA LYS A 73 -11.61 0.66 2.67
C LYS A 73 -11.38 -0.11 3.98
N ALA A 74 -10.31 0.18 4.70
CA ALA A 74 -9.96 -0.44 5.97
C ALA A 74 -10.72 0.21 7.13
N LYS A 75 -10.93 -0.57 8.20
CA LYS A 75 -11.48 -0.09 9.48
C LYS A 75 -10.53 0.96 10.12
N PRO A 76 -10.98 1.76 11.10
CA PRO A 76 -10.45 3.12 11.32
C PRO A 76 -9.02 3.25 11.90
N LEU A 77 -8.25 2.16 12.05
CA LEU A 77 -6.93 2.24 12.68
C LEU A 77 -5.79 1.96 11.68
N LEU A 78 -5.33 3.04 11.05
CA LEU A 78 -4.09 3.10 10.28
C LEU A 78 -3.14 4.08 10.97
N TYR A 79 -2.02 3.57 11.49
CA TYR A 79 -0.95 4.39 12.05
C TYR A 79 0.20 4.49 11.04
N VAL A 80 0.61 5.72 10.72
CA VAL A 80 1.75 6.00 9.85
C VAL A 80 2.65 7.00 10.56
N SER A 81 3.90 6.61 10.84
CA SER A 81 4.91 7.52 11.36
C SER A 81 5.66 8.22 10.20
N ILE A 82 6.05 9.49 10.43
CA ILE A 82 6.41 10.60 9.51
C ILE A 82 7.54 10.25 8.51
N GLY A 83 7.86 10.93 7.40
CA GLY A 83 7.55 12.29 6.93
C GLY A 83 6.62 12.38 5.71
N PHE A 84 5.34 12.54 6.01
CA PHE A 84 4.29 12.86 5.04
C PHE A 84 4.41 14.32 4.56
N ILE A 85 5.09 14.57 3.44
CA ILE A 85 4.78 15.74 2.59
C ILE A 85 3.53 15.36 1.79
N PHE A 86 2.35 15.46 2.40
CA PHE A 86 1.12 15.84 1.70
C PHE A 86 0.20 16.50 2.72
N LYS A 87 0.49 17.79 2.91
CA LYS A 87 -0.36 18.77 3.56
C LYS A 87 -1.74 18.70 2.91
N ARG A 88 -2.77 18.44 3.71
CA ARG A 88 -4.18 18.82 3.45
C ARG A 88 -4.92 18.03 2.34
N PHE A 89 -5.59 16.95 2.73
CA PHE A 89 -6.97 16.74 2.29
C PHE A 89 -7.86 16.88 3.52
N SER A 90 -8.21 18.13 3.79
CA SER A 90 -9.19 18.52 4.77
C SER A 90 -10.52 18.63 4.03
N ARG A 91 -11.51 17.89 4.56
CA ARG A 91 -12.93 17.81 4.18
C ARG A 91 -13.27 16.76 3.13
#